data_AF-A0A558ILG6-F1
#
_entry.id   AF-A0A558ILG6-F1
#
_cell.length_a   1.000
_cell.length_b   1.000
_cell.length_c   1.000
_cell.angle_alpha   90.00
_cell.angle_beta   90.00
_cell.angle_gamma   90.00
#
_symmetry.space_group_name_H-M   'P 1'
#
loop_
_entity.id
_entity.type
_entity.pdbx_description
1 polymer ?
#
loop_
_entity_poly.entity_id
_entity_poly.type
_entity_poly.pdbx_seq_one_letter_code
_entity_poly.pdbx_strand_id
1 'polypeptide(L)'
;MSTAKVPEIEYAAFDAMKEVASSLKAAYLTRAAEAGNDVESQWWIRQNWLVEDIVSGVDSTDIEAIRAAAALFAQRLEALSSEHKAA
;
A
#
# COMPACT_ATOMS: atom_id res chain seq x y z
N MET A 1 24.77 18.87 -26.46
CA MET A 1 24.15 18.99 -25.13
C MET A 1 22.97 18.03 -25.08
N SER A 2 22.99 17.04 -24.18
CA SER A 2 21.83 16.17 -23.97
C SER A 2 20.85 16.93 -23.08
N THR A 3 19.69 17.29 -23.60
CA THR A 3 18.62 17.89 -22.79
C THR A 3 18.02 16.79 -21.92
N ALA A 4 18.10 16.93 -20.58
CA ALA A 4 17.38 16.04 -19.68
C ALA A 4 15.89 16.05 -20.04
N LYS A 5 15.34 14.89 -20.41
CA LYS A 5 13.89 14.73 -20.58
C LYS A 5 13.30 14.40 -19.21
N VAL A 6 12.25 15.12 -18.84
CA VAL A 6 11.40 14.75 -17.71
C VAL A 6 10.68 13.45 -18.09
N PRO A 7 10.74 12.39 -17.28
CA PRO A 7 10.00 11.17 -17.56
C PRO A 7 8.49 11.43 -17.56
N GLU A 8 7.76 10.77 -18.47
CA GLU A 8 6.30 10.79 -18.44
C GLU A 8 5.82 9.91 -17.28
N ILE A 9 5.23 10.55 -16.28
CA ILE A 9 4.73 9.89 -15.07
C ILE A 9 3.25 9.55 -15.27
N GLU A 10 2.87 8.34 -14.88
CA GLU A 10 1.50 7.83 -14.91
C GLU A 10 0.70 8.35 -13.69
N TYR A 11 0.57 9.68 -13.58
CA TYR A 11 0.05 10.35 -12.37
C TYR A 11 -1.29 9.79 -11.89
N ALA A 12 -2.26 9.60 -12.79
CA ALA A 12 -3.58 9.12 -12.42
C ALA A 12 -3.53 7.68 -11.85
N ALA A 13 -2.72 6.81 -12.44
CA ALA A 13 -2.56 5.44 -11.96
C ALA A 13 -1.80 5.43 -10.63
N PHE A 14 -0.74 6.23 -10.51
CA PHE A 14 0.08 6.30 -9.31
C PHE A 14 -0.69 6.87 -8.12
N ASP A 15 -1.52 7.89 -8.32
CA ASP A 15 -2.38 8.46 -7.30
C ASP A 15 -3.47 7.47 -6.87
N ALA A 16 -4.11 6.77 -7.82
CA ALA A 16 -5.07 5.72 -7.50
C ALA A 16 -4.44 4.59 -6.67
N MET A 17 -3.21 4.18 -6.99
CA MET A 17 -2.46 3.21 -6.20
C MET A 17 -2.21 3.71 -4.77
N LYS A 18 -1.82 4.99 -4.61
CA LYS A 18 -1.60 5.61 -3.28
C LYS A 18 -2.86 5.71 -2.44
N GLU A 19 -4.03 5.93 -3.04
CA GLU A 19 -5.31 5.94 -2.33
C GLU A 19 -5.63 4.55 -1.74
N VAL A 20 -5.42 3.49 -2.53
CA VAL A 20 -5.58 2.11 -2.04
C VAL A 20 -4.54 1.79 -0.95
N ALA A 21 -3.28 2.19 -1.15
CA ALA A 21 -2.23 2.03 -0.15
C ALA A 21 -2.56 2.73 1.17
N SER A 22 -3.10 3.96 1.10
CA SER A 22 -3.48 4.75 2.28
C SER A 22 -4.61 4.08 3.05
N SER A 23 -5.58 3.51 2.34
CA SER A 23 -6.68 2.75 2.94
C SER A 23 -6.17 1.49 3.67
N LEU A 24 -5.25 0.75 3.04
CA LEU A 24 -4.62 -0.43 3.65
C LEU A 24 -3.78 -0.06 4.88
N LYS A 25 -3.00 1.01 4.80
CA LYS A 25 -2.21 1.54 5.92
C LYS A 25 -3.10 1.87 7.12
N ALA A 26 -4.22 2.56 6.89
CA ALA A 26 -5.18 2.87 7.93
C ALA A 26 -5.76 1.60 8.57
N ALA A 27 -6.14 0.60 7.76
CA ALA A 27 -6.64 -0.68 8.26
C ALA A 27 -5.62 -1.40 9.16
N TYR A 28 -4.34 -1.43 8.77
CA TYR A 28 -3.28 -2.01 9.62
C TYR A 28 -3.10 -1.25 10.93
N LEU A 29 -3.16 0.08 10.93
CA LEU A 29 -3.04 0.86 12.17
C LEU A 29 -4.24 0.65 13.09
N THR A 30 -5.45 0.52 12.55
CA THR A 30 -6.63 0.14 13.34
C THR A 30 -6.44 -1.21 14.01
N ARG A 31 -5.99 -2.24 13.25
CA ARG A 31 -5.69 -3.55 13.82
C ARG A 31 -4.59 -3.51 14.87
N ALA A 32 -3.57 -2.67 14.68
CA ALA A 32 -2.52 -2.48 15.67
C ALA A 32 -3.05 -1.88 16.99
N ALA A 33 -4.06 -0.99 16.91
CA ALA A 33 -4.71 -0.39 18.07
C ALA A 33 -5.69 -1.34 18.78
N GLU A 34 -6.29 -2.27 18.04
CA GLU A 34 -7.20 -3.30 18.56
C GLU A 34 -6.47 -4.54 19.10
N ALA A 35 -5.18 -4.68 18.81
CA ALA A 35 -4.38 -5.83 19.19
C ALA A 35 -4.37 -6.05 20.71
N GLY A 36 -4.51 -7.30 21.15
CA GLY A 36 -4.56 -7.65 22.57
C GLY A 36 -3.19 -7.67 23.26
N ASN A 37 -2.10 -7.52 22.50
CA ASN A 37 -0.73 -7.57 22.99
C ASN A 37 0.25 -6.82 22.07
N ASP A 38 1.41 -6.48 22.62
CA ASP A 38 2.45 -5.72 21.92
C ASP A 38 3.02 -6.43 20.70
N VAL A 39 3.15 -7.76 20.73
CA VAL A 39 3.73 -8.52 19.61
C VAL A 39 2.83 -8.42 18.38
N GLU A 40 1.53 -8.60 18.57
CA GLU A 40 0.53 -8.45 17.52
C GLU A 40 0.44 -7.00 17.02
N SER A 41 0.43 -6.02 17.92
CA SER A 41 0.43 -4.60 17.55
C SER A 41 1.64 -4.23 16.69
N GLN A 42 2.83 -4.66 17.09
CA GLN A 42 4.07 -4.43 16.35
C GLN A 42 4.10 -5.16 15.01
N TRP A 43 3.47 -6.34 14.91
CA TRP A 43 3.34 -7.03 13.64
C TRP A 43 2.51 -6.22 12.64
N TRP A 44 1.36 -5.67 13.07
CA TRP A 44 0.53 -4.80 12.24
C TRP A 44 1.22 -3.50 11.82
N ILE A 45 1.97 -2.87 12.73
CA ILE A 45 2.79 -1.68 12.42
C ILE A 45 3.85 -2.02 11.35
N ARG A 46 4.49 -3.18 11.43
CA ARG A 46 5.43 -3.62 10.39
C ARG A 46 4.77 -3.85 9.02
N GLN A 47 3.52 -4.34 8.99
CA GLN A 47 2.78 -4.44 7.73
C GLN A 47 2.52 -3.06 7.12
N ASN A 48 2.23 -2.04 7.95
CA ASN A 48 2.09 -0.66 7.50
C ASN A 48 3.40 -0.13 6.87
N TRP A 49 4.55 -0.36 7.49
CA TRP A 49 5.85 0.04 6.93
C TRP A 49 6.18 -0.65 5.61
N LEU A 50 5.80 -1.93 5.45
CA LEU A 50 6.00 -2.64 4.19
C LEU A 50 5.22 -1.98 3.04
N VAL A 51 4.02 -1.46 3.30
CA VAL A 51 3.26 -0.70 2.28
C VAL A 51 4.00 0.57 1.89
N GLU A 52 4.58 1.30 2.85
CA GLU A 52 5.39 2.48 2.57
C GLU A 52 6.63 2.17 1.73
N ASP A 53 7.34 1.09 2.07
CA ASP A 53 8.52 0.63 1.34
C ASP A 53 8.17 0.32 -0.12
N ILE A 54 7.09 -0.44 -0.35
CA ILE A 54 6.60 -0.76 -1.69
C ILE A 54 6.23 0.52 -2.45
N VAL A 55 5.44 1.43 -1.87
CA VAL A 55 5.05 2.68 -2.53
C VAL A 55 6.28 3.51 -2.91
N SER A 56 7.31 3.53 -2.07
CA SER A 56 8.54 4.27 -2.35
C SER A 56 9.41 3.64 -3.46
N GLY A 57 9.30 2.32 -3.64
CA GLY A 57 10.06 1.55 -4.63
C GLY A 57 9.37 1.38 -5.98
N VAL A 58 8.09 1.72 -6.11
CA VAL A 58 7.36 1.64 -7.39
C VAL A 58 7.86 2.72 -8.34
N ASP A 59 8.27 2.31 -9.55
CA ASP A 59 8.55 3.22 -10.65
C ASP A 59 7.24 3.88 -11.12
N SER A 60 7.11 5.19 -10.94
CA SER A 60 5.92 5.96 -11.31
C SER A 60 5.75 6.17 -12.82
N THR A 61 6.71 5.69 -13.62
CA THR A 61 6.67 5.70 -15.09
C THR A 61 6.29 4.34 -15.67
N ASP A 62 6.24 3.29 -14.84
CA ASP A 62 5.84 1.93 -15.26
C ASP A 62 4.41 1.64 -14.80
N ILE A 63 3.47 1.73 -15.74
CA ILE A 63 2.05 1.47 -15.47
C ILE A 63 1.77 0.06 -14.96
N GLU A 64 2.55 -0.94 -15.37
CA GLU A 64 2.36 -2.33 -14.95
C GLU A 64 2.88 -2.53 -13.52
N ALA A 65 4.00 -1.90 -13.15
CA ALA A 65 4.47 -1.87 -11.77
C ALA A 65 3.44 -1.20 -10.83
N ILE A 66 2.88 -0.06 -11.25
CA ILE A 66 1.85 0.65 -10.49
C ILE A 66 0.60 -0.23 -10.29
N ARG A 67 0.12 -0.87 -11.37
CA ARG A 67 -1.04 -1.77 -11.32
C ARG A 67 -0.81 -2.99 -10.43
N ALA A 68 0.37 -3.60 -10.51
CA ALA A 68 0.74 -4.74 -9.68
C ALA A 68 0.74 -4.37 -8.20
N ALA A 69 1.31 -3.22 -7.83
CA ALA A 69 1.29 -2.72 -6.46
C ALA A 69 -0.15 -2.42 -5.99
N ALA A 70 -0.96 -1.73 -6.80
CA ALA A 70 -2.35 -1.44 -6.48
C ALA A 70 -3.18 -2.71 -6.25
N ALA A 71 -3.01 -3.73 -7.12
CA ALA A 71 -3.69 -5.01 -7.00
C ALA A 71 -3.28 -5.76 -5.73
N LEU A 72 -1.98 -5.75 -5.39
CA LEU A 72 -1.49 -6.33 -4.13
C LEU A 72 -2.13 -5.64 -2.92
N PHE A 73 -2.17 -4.31 -2.89
CA PHE A 73 -2.78 -3.56 -1.79
C PHE A 73 -4.28 -3.84 -1.67
N ALA A 74 -5.00 -3.86 -2.80
CA ALA A 74 -6.43 -4.17 -2.82
C ALA A 74 -6.71 -5.58 -2.30
N GLN A 75 -5.93 -6.58 -2.73
CA GLN A 75 -6.07 -7.97 -2.27
C GLN A 75 -5.86 -8.08 -0.75
N ARG A 76 -4.86 -7.39 -0.20
CA ARG A 76 -4.58 -7.39 1.24
C ARG A 76 -5.69 -6.69 2.03
N LEU A 77 -6.21 -5.58 1.52
CA LEU A 77 -7.32 -4.86 2.14
C LEU A 77 -8.60 -5.71 2.17
N GLU A 78 -8.91 -6.40 1.06
CA GLU A 78 -10.05 -7.30 0.96
C GLU A 78 -9.95 -8.47 1.96
N ALA A 79 -8.75 -9.06 2.09
CA ALA A 79 -8.51 -10.12 3.07
C ALA A 79 -8.81 -9.66 4.50
N LEU A 80 -8.34 -8.47 4.90
CA LEU A 80 -8.62 -7.89 6.23
C LEU A 80 -10.11 -7.67 6.48
N SER A 81 -10.85 -7.26 5.44
CA SER A 81 -12.29 -7.02 5.52
C SER A 81 -13.09 -8.32 5.64
N SER A 82 -12.60 -9.39 5.01
CA SER A 82 -13.25 -10.71 5.02
C SER A 82 -13.04 -11.42 6.36
N GLU A 83 -11.85 -11.29 6.96
CA GLU A 83 -11.57 -11.78 8.31
C GLU A 83 -12.47 -11.13 9.36
N HIS A 84 -12.75 -9.82 9.23
CA HIS A 84 -13.64 -9.12 10.16
C HIS A 84 -15.10 -9.57 10.07
N LYS A 85 -15.57 -10.02 8.89
CA LYS A 85 -16.95 -10.54 8.73
C LYS A 85 -17.13 -11.96 9.29
N ALA A 86 -16.05 -12.69 9.54
CA ALA A 86 -16.09 -14.07 10.00
C ALA A 86 -15.92 -14.21 11.53
N ALA A 87 -15.56 -13.13 12.22
CA ALA A 87 -15.40 -13.04 13.68
C ALA A 87 -16.66 -12.46 14.34
#